data_AF-A0A430M1L9-F1
#
_entry.id   AF-A0A430M1L9-F1
#
_cell.length_a   1.000
_cell.length_b   1.000
_cell.length_c   1.000
_cell.angle_alpha   90.00
_cell.angle_beta   90.00
_cell.angle_gamma   90.00
#
_symmetry.space_group_name_H-M   'P 1'
#
loop_
_entity.id
_entity.type
_entity.pdbx_description
1 polymer ?
#
loop_
_entity_poly.entity_id
_entity_poly.type
_entity_poly.pdbx_seq_one_letter_code
_entity_poly.pdbx_strand_id
1 'polypeptide(L)'
;MMAPPTLPLHRHQSSLEGIIDFSSRSPLSVHDRASAVRRFYQVINHFDNNDTGQNHDKYDRVKLVRFTYEYSISDESRSNLLVALFEFLNLSPSAHEDIDFEDSTHRAELRAGLDEFADYLVDNFFLPSEMLQ
;
A
#
# COMPACT_ATOMS: atom_id res chain seq x y z
N MET A 1 21.28 -28.99 32.35
CA MET A 1 21.36 -28.13 31.15
C MET A 1 19.98 -27.50 30.98
N MET A 2 19.89 -26.19 31.19
CA MET A 2 18.63 -25.45 31.13
C MET A 2 18.42 -25.02 29.67
N ALA A 3 17.31 -25.44 29.05
CA ALA A 3 16.96 -24.97 27.71
C ALA A 3 16.70 -23.45 27.76
N PRO A 4 17.16 -22.68 26.76
CA PRO A 4 16.90 -21.26 26.72
C PRO A 4 15.39 -21.02 26.58
N PRO A 5 14.85 -19.94 27.17
CA PRO A 5 13.44 -19.61 27.00
C PRO A 5 13.18 -19.36 25.51
N THR A 6 12.28 -20.15 24.92
CA THR A 6 11.72 -19.85 23.59
C THR A 6 10.94 -18.55 23.71
N LEU A 7 11.55 -17.45 23.25
CA LEU A 7 10.85 -16.20 23.03
C LEU A 7 9.65 -16.49 22.12
N PRO A 8 8.43 -16.03 22.46
CA PRO A 8 7.29 -16.16 21.56
C PRO A 8 7.70 -15.54 20.23
N LEU A 9 7.69 -16.35 19.18
CA LEU A 9 7.89 -15.91 17.82
C LEU A 9 6.67 -15.05 17.47
N HIS A 10 6.71 -13.76 17.84
CA HIS A 10 5.80 -12.70 17.38
C HIS A 10 5.95 -12.46 15.85
N ARG A 11 6.23 -13.52 15.07
CA ARG A 11 6.52 -13.50 13.63
C ARG A 11 5.26 -13.40 12.76
N HIS A 12 4.08 -13.41 13.37
CA HIS A 12 2.79 -13.10 12.73
C HIS A 12 2.25 -11.71 13.11
N GLN A 13 3.03 -10.92 13.85
CA GLN A 13 2.62 -9.61 14.36
C GLN A 13 3.70 -8.55 14.15
N SER A 14 4.41 -8.60 13.02
CA SER A 14 4.81 -7.32 12.44
C SER A 14 3.50 -6.66 12.02
N SER A 15 2.94 -5.85 12.92
CA SER A 15 2.00 -4.80 12.55
C SER A 15 2.55 -4.14 11.28
N LEU A 16 1.68 -3.61 10.43
CA LEU A 16 2.12 -2.86 9.24
C LEU A 16 3.13 -1.76 9.65
N GLU A 17 3.09 -1.31 10.92
CA GLU A 17 4.04 -0.44 11.64
C GLU A 17 5.48 -0.96 11.78
N GLY A 18 5.71 -2.28 11.72
CA GLY A 18 7.04 -2.88 11.80
C GLY A 18 7.75 -2.98 10.45
N ILE A 19 7.03 -2.74 9.36
CA ILE A 19 7.50 -2.83 7.96
C ILE A 19 7.57 -1.42 7.37
N ILE A 20 6.54 -0.63 7.63
CA ILE A 20 6.47 0.78 7.31
C ILE A 20 6.54 1.54 8.64
N ASP A 21 7.60 2.34 8.82
CA ASP A 21 7.77 3.12 10.04
C ASP A 21 6.76 4.27 10.12
N PHE A 22 5.59 3.96 10.64
CA PHE A 22 4.53 4.94 10.85
C PHE A 22 4.82 5.91 11.99
N SER A 23 5.73 5.56 12.90
CA SER A 23 6.11 6.45 14.00
C SER A 23 6.90 7.66 13.54
N SER A 24 7.58 7.55 12.39
CA SER A 24 8.30 8.66 11.75
C SER A 24 7.41 9.54 10.85
N ARG A 25 6.20 9.07 10.51
CA ARG A 25 5.30 9.77 9.58
C ARG A 25 4.35 10.69 10.33
N SER A 26 4.27 11.93 9.86
CA SER A 26 3.26 12.86 10.36
C SER A 26 1.86 12.38 9.94
N PRO A 27 0.92 12.24 10.89
CA PRO A 27 -0.47 11.88 10.55
C PRO A 27 -1.03 12.88 9.54
N LEU A 28 -1.73 12.39 8.51
CA LEU A 28 -2.45 13.26 7.59
C LEU A 28 -3.45 14.10 8.37
N SER A 29 -3.49 15.42 8.12
CA SER A 29 -4.56 16.25 8.68
C SER A 29 -5.92 15.79 8.12
N VAL A 30 -7.02 16.14 8.79
CA VAL A 30 -8.37 15.77 8.32
C VAL A 30 -8.62 16.22 6.87
N HIS A 31 -8.14 17.42 6.52
CA HIS A 31 -8.29 17.98 5.18
C HIS A 31 -7.43 17.23 4.15
N ASP A 32 -6.19 16.90 4.52
CA ASP A 32 -5.27 16.15 3.66
C ASP A 32 -5.76 14.72 3.45
N ARG A 33 -6.40 14.13 4.47
CA ARG A 33 -7.00 12.81 4.39
C ARG A 33 -8.13 12.76 3.35
N ALA A 34 -9.03 13.73 3.33
CA ALA A 34 -10.12 13.75 2.33
C ALA A 34 -9.56 13.82 0.90
N SER A 35 -8.53 14.64 0.69
CA SER A 35 -7.84 14.77 -0.60
C SER A 35 -7.12 13.48 -0.99
N ALA A 36 -6.42 12.86 -0.06
CA ALA A 36 -5.72 11.59 -0.26
C ALA A 36 -6.69 10.46 -0.62
N VAL A 37 -7.85 10.39 0.05
CA VAL A 37 -8.89 9.39 -0.26
C VAL A 37 -9.48 9.62 -1.65
N ARG A 38 -9.77 10.87 -2.03
CA ARG A 38 -10.26 11.18 -3.38
C ARG A 38 -9.27 10.72 -4.44
N ARG A 39 -8.00 11.10 -4.28
CA ARG A 39 -6.90 10.75 -5.21
C ARG A 39 -6.62 9.25 -5.24
N PHE A 40 -6.70 8.56 -4.11
CA PHE A 40 -6.62 7.11 -4.03
C PHE A 40 -7.65 6.44 -4.94
N TYR A 41 -8.93 6.84 -4.82
CA TYR A 41 -9.97 6.27 -5.67
C TYR A 41 -9.83 6.68 -7.14
N GLN A 42 -9.21 7.82 -7.47
CA GLN A 42 -8.87 8.14 -8.86
C GLN A 42 -7.90 7.11 -9.46
N VAL A 43 -6.83 6.78 -8.73
CA VAL A 43 -5.85 5.75 -9.15
C VAL A 43 -6.51 4.39 -9.27
N ILE A 44 -7.21 3.94 -8.21
CA ILE A 44 -7.85 2.62 -8.18
C ILE A 44 -8.87 2.49 -9.31
N ASN A 45 -9.79 3.46 -9.46
CA ASN A 45 -10.82 3.38 -10.50
C ASN A 45 -10.23 3.47 -11.91
N HIS A 46 -9.13 4.22 -12.11
CA HIS A 46 -8.46 4.26 -13.41
C HIS A 46 -7.89 2.87 -13.77
N PHE A 47 -7.18 2.22 -12.86
CA PHE A 47 -6.50 0.96 -13.18
C PHE A 47 -7.38 -0.30 -13.05
N ASP A 48 -8.45 -0.30 -12.24
CA ASP A 48 -9.40 -1.41 -12.11
C ASP A 48 -10.19 -1.61 -13.42
N ASN A 49 -10.51 -0.52 -14.13
CA ASN A 49 -11.27 -0.57 -15.38
C ASN A 49 -10.44 -0.89 -16.64
N ASN A 50 -9.11 -0.73 -16.57
CA ASN A 50 -8.21 -0.88 -17.73
C ASN A 50 -7.50 -2.24 -17.78
N ASP A 51 -7.82 -3.15 -16.86
CA ASP A 51 -7.12 -4.42 -16.67
C ASP A 51 -7.55 -5.48 -17.71
N THR A 52 -7.24 -5.22 -18.97
CA THR A 52 -7.49 -6.12 -20.12
C THR A 52 -6.30 -7.04 -20.43
N GLY A 53 -5.23 -6.97 -19.64
CA GLY A 53 -3.97 -7.69 -19.88
C GLY A 53 -3.50 -8.54 -18.69
N GLN A 54 -4.41 -8.98 -17.82
CA GLN A 54 -4.07 -9.85 -16.69
C GLN A 54 -3.33 -11.09 -17.19
N ASN A 55 -2.05 -11.18 -16.79
CA ASN A 55 -1.32 -12.44 -16.79
C ASN A 55 -1.99 -13.29 -15.70
N HIS A 56 -2.86 -14.22 -16.11
CA HIS A 56 -3.76 -14.99 -15.23
C HIS A 56 -3.06 -15.74 -14.08
N ASP A 57 -1.74 -15.82 -14.10
CA ASP A 57 -0.92 -16.50 -13.10
C ASP A 57 -0.57 -15.63 -11.87
N LYS A 58 -0.97 -14.35 -11.85
CA LYS A 58 -0.72 -13.43 -10.73
C LYS A 58 -2.01 -12.97 -10.04
N TYR A 59 -1.90 -12.57 -8.78
CA TYR A 59 -3.01 -11.95 -8.05
C TYR A 59 -3.32 -10.54 -8.59
N ASP A 60 -4.53 -10.08 -8.32
CA ASP A 60 -4.98 -8.74 -8.70
C ASP A 60 -4.41 -7.69 -7.74
N ARG A 61 -3.39 -6.97 -8.21
CA ARG A 61 -2.67 -5.93 -7.45
C ARG A 61 -3.55 -4.74 -7.11
N VAL A 62 -4.38 -4.29 -8.06
CA VAL A 62 -5.29 -3.15 -7.85
C VAL A 62 -6.29 -3.49 -6.75
N LYS A 63 -6.90 -4.69 -6.82
CA LYS A 63 -7.83 -5.16 -5.79
C LYS A 63 -7.14 -5.39 -4.45
N LEU A 64 -5.91 -5.92 -4.43
CA LEU A 64 -5.17 -6.09 -3.18
C LEU A 64 -4.99 -4.76 -2.46
N VAL A 65 -4.51 -3.74 -3.16
CA VAL A 65 -4.30 -2.40 -2.58
C VAL A 65 -5.63 -1.79 -2.14
N ARG A 66 -6.67 -1.89 -2.98
CA ARG A 66 -8.04 -1.44 -2.65
C ARG A 66 -8.56 -2.07 -1.37
N PHE A 67 -8.51 -3.39 -1.26
CA PHE A 67 -9.04 -4.13 -0.12
C PHE A 67 -8.21 -3.92 1.13
N THR A 68 -6.89 -3.78 1.01
CA THR A 68 -6.04 -3.42 2.16
C THR A 68 -6.48 -2.09 2.77
N TYR A 69 -6.84 -1.11 1.93
CA TYR A 69 -7.39 0.17 2.40
C TYR A 69 -8.80 0.03 3.00
N GLU A 70 -9.74 -0.58 2.27
CA GLU A 70 -11.15 -0.67 2.68
C GLU A 70 -11.32 -1.44 4.00
N TYR A 71 -10.59 -2.55 4.16
CA TYR A 71 -10.67 -3.42 5.33
C TYR A 71 -9.70 -3.04 6.48
N SER A 72 -8.89 -2.00 6.32
CA SER A 72 -8.14 -1.42 7.44
C SER A 72 -9.11 -0.88 8.51
N ILE A 73 -8.89 -1.27 9.77
CA ILE A 73 -9.85 -1.05 10.86
C ILE A 73 -9.84 0.40 11.36
N SER A 74 -8.66 0.99 11.55
CA SER A 74 -8.53 2.34 12.10
C SER A 74 -8.29 3.39 11.03
N ASP A 75 -8.71 4.62 11.32
CA ASP A 75 -8.41 5.78 10.46
C ASP A 75 -6.91 6.06 10.36
N GLU A 76 -6.16 5.72 11.41
CA GLU A 76 -4.71 5.78 11.45
C GLU A 76 -4.10 4.79 10.45
N SER A 77 -4.45 3.49 10.50
CA SER A 77 -3.97 2.48 9.55
C SER A 77 -4.31 2.83 8.10
N ARG A 78 -5.51 3.37 7.85
CA ARG A 78 -5.90 3.88 6.53
C ARG A 78 -5.02 5.03 6.06
N SER A 79 -4.78 6.01 6.94
CA SER A 79 -3.96 7.18 6.61
C SER A 79 -2.50 6.78 6.33
N ASN A 80 -1.99 5.87 7.15
CA ASN A 80 -0.67 5.27 7.03
C ASN A 80 -0.47 4.55 5.70
N LEU A 81 -1.45 3.73 5.29
CA LEU A 81 -1.46 3.06 3.99
C LEU A 81 -1.48 4.07 2.83
N LEU A 82 -2.30 5.12 2.92
CA LEU A 82 -2.37 6.17 1.90
C LEU A 82 -1.01 6.85 1.74
N VAL A 83 -0.39 7.30 2.85
CA VAL A 83 0.95 7.93 2.80
C VAL A 83 1.95 6.98 2.13
N ALA A 84 1.95 5.70 2.49
CA ALA A 84 2.85 4.71 1.89
C ALA A 84 2.64 4.62 0.38
N LEU A 85 1.40 4.40 -0.07
CA LEU A 85 1.09 4.31 -1.49
C LEU A 85 1.53 5.56 -2.25
N PHE A 86 1.25 6.75 -1.72
CA PHE A 86 1.60 8.01 -2.40
C PHE A 86 3.11 8.21 -2.54
N GLU A 87 3.93 7.66 -1.64
CA GLU A 87 5.38 7.60 -1.81
C GLU A 87 5.79 6.71 -3.00
N PHE A 88 5.21 5.51 -3.13
CA PHE A 88 5.48 4.63 -4.29
C PHE A 88 4.98 5.23 -5.61
N LEU A 89 3.89 5.99 -5.59
CA LEU A 89 3.37 6.67 -6.77
C LEU A 89 4.12 7.97 -7.10
N ASN A 90 5.05 8.41 -6.24
CA ASN A 90 5.71 9.71 -6.35
C ASN A 90 4.71 10.87 -6.52
N LEU A 91 3.61 10.82 -5.77
CA LEU A 91 2.52 11.79 -5.81
C LEU A 91 2.33 12.43 -4.43
N SER A 92 1.86 13.68 -4.41
CA SER A 92 1.43 14.29 -3.15
C SER A 92 0.03 13.79 -2.74
N PRO A 93 -0.17 13.32 -1.50
CA PRO A 93 -1.50 12.94 -0.99
C PRO A 93 -2.43 14.14 -0.77
N SER A 94 -1.89 15.34 -0.52
CA SER A 94 -2.64 16.55 -0.17
C SER A 94 -2.83 17.54 -1.33
N ALA A 95 -2.39 17.18 -2.53
CA ALA A 95 -2.57 18.03 -3.70
C ALA A 95 -4.06 18.15 -4.08
N HIS A 96 -4.48 19.36 -4.41
CA HIS A 96 -5.89 19.69 -4.65
C HIS A 96 -6.33 19.39 -6.09
N GLU A 97 -5.39 19.35 -7.02
CA GLU A 97 -5.61 18.95 -8.41
C GLU A 97 -5.90 17.46 -8.54
N ASP A 98 -6.61 17.11 -9.60
CA ASP A 98 -6.85 15.72 -9.97
C ASP A 98 -5.61 15.14 -10.65
N ILE A 99 -5.45 13.83 -10.55
CA ILE A 99 -4.34 13.13 -11.20
C ILE A 99 -4.59 13.15 -12.72
N ASP A 100 -3.60 13.60 -13.47
CA ASP A 100 -3.63 13.57 -14.93
C ASP A 100 -3.34 12.15 -15.42
N PHE A 101 -4.26 11.59 -16.20
CA PHE A 101 -4.10 10.29 -16.83
C PHE A 101 -4.04 10.40 -18.37
N GLU A 102 -3.86 11.58 -18.94
CA GLU A 102 -3.74 11.73 -20.40
C GLU A 102 -2.33 11.37 -20.88
N ASP A 103 -1.30 11.68 -20.10
CA ASP A 103 0.07 11.30 -20.44
C ASP A 103 0.34 9.80 -20.23
N SER A 104 0.70 9.14 -21.33
CA SER A 104 0.93 7.69 -21.33
C SER A 104 2.16 7.27 -20.51
N THR A 105 3.19 8.12 -20.42
CA THR A 105 4.41 7.83 -19.65
C THR A 105 4.10 7.89 -18.17
N HIS A 106 3.48 8.98 -17.72
CA HIS A 106 3.05 9.16 -16.35
C HIS A 106 2.08 8.05 -15.90
N ARG A 107 1.13 7.65 -16.76
CA ARG A 107 0.27 6.50 -16.49
C ARG A 107 1.02 5.19 -16.27
N ALA A 108 2.05 4.93 -17.09
CA ALA A 108 2.86 3.73 -16.94
C ALA A 108 3.66 3.75 -15.64
N GLU A 109 4.20 4.91 -15.25
CA GLU A 109 4.89 5.11 -13.97
C GLU A 109 3.94 4.89 -12.78
N LEU A 110 2.73 5.45 -12.82
CA LEU A 110 1.72 5.24 -11.78
C LEU A 110 1.31 3.76 -11.67
N ARG A 111 1.17 3.06 -12.80
CA ARG A 111 0.88 1.62 -12.78
C ARG A 111 2.04 0.84 -12.17
N ALA A 112 3.28 1.15 -12.55
CA ALA A 112 4.46 0.49 -12.00
C ALA A 112 4.58 0.70 -10.48
N GLY A 113 4.39 1.92 -9.99
CA GLY A 113 4.42 2.21 -8.55
C GLY A 113 3.28 1.53 -7.78
N LEU A 114 2.08 1.47 -8.35
CA LEU A 114 0.96 0.72 -7.77
C LEU A 114 1.27 -0.78 -7.69
N ASP A 115 1.87 -1.33 -8.75
CA ASP A 115 2.23 -2.74 -8.80
C ASP A 115 3.34 -3.08 -7.81
N GLU A 116 4.35 -2.21 -7.69
CA GLU A 116 5.45 -2.33 -6.74
C GLU A 116 4.95 -2.25 -5.28
N PHE A 117 4.04 -1.33 -4.99
CA PHE A 117 3.42 -1.24 -3.67
C PHE A 117 2.63 -2.51 -3.31
N ALA A 118 1.89 -3.07 -4.28
CA ALA A 118 1.15 -4.30 -4.07
C ALA A 118 2.08 -5.51 -3.84
N ASP A 119 3.18 -5.61 -4.60
CA ASP A 119 4.20 -6.65 -4.41
C ASP A 119 4.88 -6.47 -3.04
N TYR A 120 5.19 -5.24 -2.63
CA TYR A 120 5.75 -4.93 -1.32
C TYR A 120 4.83 -5.37 -0.16
N LEU A 121 3.52 -5.12 -0.26
CA LEU A 121 2.55 -5.61 0.73
C LEU A 121 2.54 -7.13 0.82
N VAL A 122 2.62 -7.83 -0.32
CA VAL A 122 2.68 -9.29 -0.32
C VAL A 122 3.96 -9.79 0.34
N ASP A 123 5.11 -9.31 -0.10
CA ASP A 123 6.41 -9.79 0.35
C ASP A 123 6.69 -9.51 1.82
N ASN A 124 6.15 -8.41 2.36
CA ASN A 124 6.46 -7.98 3.72
C ASN A 124 5.33 -8.24 4.72
N PHE A 125 4.06 -8.21 4.29
CA PHE A 125 2.91 -8.28 5.21
C PHE A 125 2.07 -9.55 5.07
N PHE A 126 1.77 -9.99 3.84
CA PHE A 126 0.90 -11.15 3.63
C PHE A 126 1.63 -12.49 3.57
N LEU A 127 2.88 -12.51 3.08
CA LEU A 127 3.70 -13.70 3.09
C LEU A 127 4.41 -13.86 4.45
N PRO A 128 4.50 -15.08 4.98
CA PRO A 128 5.41 -15.37 6.08
C PRO A 128 6.83 -15.03 5.61
N SER A 129 7.59 -14.22 6.37
CA SER A 129 9.01 -14.02 6.06
C SER A 129 9.71 -15.38 6.06
N GLU A 130 10.05 -15.88 4.88
CA GLU A 130 10.80 -17.12 4.78
C GLU A 130 12.13 -16.95 5.52
N MET A 131 12.49 -17.98 6.28
CA MET A 131 13.81 -18.10 6.87
C MET A 131 14.83 -18.01 5.74
N LEU A 132 15.57 -16.90 5.64
CA LEU A 132 16.88 -16.89 5.01
C LEU A 132 17.71 -17.97 5.72
N GLN A 133 17.83 -19.14 5.07
CA GLN A 133 18.77 -20.20 5.42
C GLN A 133 20.19 -19.81 5.01
#